data_AF-A0A346S0A1-F1
#
_entry.id   AF-A0A346S0A1-F1
#
_cell.length_a   1.000
_cell.length_b   1.000
_cell.length_c   1.000
_cell.angle_alpha   90.00
_cell.angle_beta   90.00
_cell.angle_gamma   90.00
#
_symmetry.space_group_name_H-M   'P 1'
#
loop_
_entity.id
_entity.type
_entity.pdbx_description
1 polymer ?
#
loop_
_entity_poly.entity_id
_entity_poly.type
_entity_poly.pdbx_seq_one_letter_code
_entity_poly.pdbx_strand_id
1 'polypeptide(L)' 'MDTPESREWERLAFVEGRDGVATAAAFAKQGIGQYESAVREADSGGNQYGAAYRESLLASIRVYREYLLQHGP' A
#
# COMPACT_ATOMS: atom_id res chain seq x y z
N MET A 1 4.10 -8.38 15.55
CA MET A 1 4.21 -9.20 14.32
C MET A 1 4.39 -8.23 13.17
N ASP A 2 5.29 -8.56 12.25
CA ASP A 2 5.63 -7.73 11.10
C ASP A 2 4.62 -7.98 9.97
N THR A 3 3.41 -7.42 10.10
CA THR A 3 2.34 -7.59 9.10
C THR A 3 2.52 -6.61 7.94
N PRO A 4 1.98 -6.92 6.75
CA PRO A 4 1.99 -5.99 5.62
C PRO A 4 1.47 -4.60 6.00
N GLU A 5 0.40 -4.53 6.80
CA GLU A 5 -0.19 -3.27 7.26
C GLU A 5 0.76 -2.48 8.16
N SER A 6 1.39 -3.11 9.15
CA SER A 6 2.32 -2.44 10.05
C SER A 6 3.50 -1.84 9.29
N ARG A 7 4.04 -2.56 8.30
CA ARG A 7 5.13 -2.07 7.45
C ARG A 7 4.74 -0.83 6.65
N GLU A 8 3.53 -0.82 6.08
CA GLU A 8 3.10 0.33 5.29
C GLU A 8 2.79 1.56 6.15
N TRP A 9 2.28 1.37 7.37
CA TRP A 9 2.13 2.47 8.34
C TRP A 9 3.49 3.05 8.75
N GLU A 10 4.49 2.22 9.04
CA GLU A 10 5.85 2.67 9.35
C GLU A 10 6.47 3.45 8.18
N ARG A 11 6.25 2.96 6.96
CA ARG A 11 6.72 3.60 5.73
C ARG A 11 6.06 4.95 5.49
N LEU A 12 4.74 5.05 5.70
CA LEU A 12 4.02 6.33 5.61
C LEU A 12 4.51 7.31 6.67
N ALA A 13 4.63 6.88 7.93
CA ALA A 13 5.15 7.71 9.02
C ALA A 13 6.57 8.22 8.73
N PHE A 14 7.41 7.38 8.14
CA PHE A 14 8.75 7.78 7.71
C PHE A 14 8.71 8.86 6.61
N VAL A 15 7.92 8.66 5.55
CA VAL A 15 7.80 9.63 4.45
C VAL A 15 7.20 10.95 4.94
N GLU A 16 6.17 10.88 5.79
CA GLU A 16 5.54 12.05 6.38
C GLU A 16 6.51 12.82 7.28
N GLY A 17 7.26 12.14 8.14
CA GLY A 17 8.24 12.78 9.01
C GLY A 17 9.41 13.41 8.24
N ARG A 18 9.79 12.83 7.08
CA ARG A 18 10.88 13.34 6.24
C ARG A 18 10.45 14.48 5.32
N ASP A 19 9.31 14.32 4.65
CA ASP A 19 8.90 15.13 3.49
C ASP A 19 7.51 15.78 3.63
N GLY A 20 6.84 15.56 4.75
CA GLY A 20 5.51 16.10 5.05
C GLY A 20 4.34 15.30 4.49
N VAL A 21 3.14 15.63 5.02
CA VAL A 21 1.87 14.95 4.72
C VAL A 21 1.54 14.93 3.23
N ALA A 22 1.78 16.02 2.50
CA ALA A 22 1.49 16.09 1.07
C ALA A 22 2.30 15.06 0.26
N THR A 23 3.57 14.87 0.62
CA THR A 23 4.45 13.87 -0.02
C THR A 23 4.03 12.46 0.34
N ALA A 24 3.68 12.21 1.61
CA ALA A 24 3.16 10.91 2.05
C ALA A 24 1.81 10.56 1.38
N ALA A 25 0.93 11.54 1.17
CA ALA A 25 -0.31 11.34 0.43
C ALA A 25 -0.06 11.03 -1.06
N ALA A 26 0.89 11.73 -1.71
CA ALA A 26 1.29 11.41 -3.08
C ALA A 26 1.89 10.00 -3.18
N PHE A 27 2.73 9.62 -2.22
CA PHE A 27 3.30 8.28 -2.09
C PHE A 27 2.19 7.21 -1.97
N ALA A 28 1.22 7.42 -1.07
CA ALA A 28 0.08 6.51 -0.90
C ALA A 28 -0.74 6.34 -2.19
N LYS A 29 -1.04 7.46 -2.90
CA LYS A 29 -1.77 7.44 -4.18
C LYS A 29 -1.02 6.62 -5.24
N GLN A 30 0.29 6.83 -5.37
CA GLN A 30 1.14 6.07 -6.31
C GLN A 30 1.21 4.58 -5.93
N GLY A 31 1.36 4.28 -4.63
CA GLY A 31 1.42 2.92 -4.11
C GLY A 31 0.16 2.12 -4.40
N ILE A 32 -1.03 2.73 -4.26
CA ILE A 32 -2.32 2.09 -4.63
C ILE A 32 -2.29 1.63 -6.08
N GLY A 33 -1.92 2.50 -7.02
CA GLY A 33 -1.92 2.16 -8.45
C GLY A 33 -0.94 1.03 -8.80
N GLN A 34 0.25 1.03 -8.18
CA GLN A 34 1.25 -0.03 -8.38
C GLN A 34 0.75 -1.37 -7.84
N TYR A 35 0.24 -1.41 -6.62
CA TYR A 35 -0.22 -2.64 -6.00
C TYR A 35 -1.49 -3.19 -6.66
N GLU A 36 -2.41 -2.32 -7.11
CA GLU A 36 -3.56 -2.75 -7.91
C GLU A 36 -3.14 -3.37 -9.25
N SER A 37 -2.07 -2.85 -9.89
CA SER A 37 -1.52 -3.44 -11.09
C SER A 37 -0.92 -4.83 -10.83
N ALA A 38 -0.15 -4.96 -9.75
CA ALA A 38 0.44 -6.24 -9.35
C ALA A 38 -0.63 -7.28 -8.98
N VAL A 39 -1.74 -6.87 -8.35
CA VAL A 39 -2.89 -7.75 -8.09
C VAL A 39 -3.51 -8.24 -9.40
N ARG A 40 -3.74 -7.35 -10.38
CA ARG A 40 -4.30 -7.74 -11.69
C ARG A 40 -3.40 -8.72 -12.45
N GLU A 41 -2.08 -8.52 -12.39
CA GLU A 41 -1.10 -9.43 -12.98
C GLU A 41 -1.12 -10.79 -12.29
N ALA A 42 -1.19 -10.82 -10.95
CA ALA A 42 -1.29 -12.06 -10.19
C ALA A 42 -2.59 -12.84 -10.53
N ASP A 43 -3.72 -12.14 -10.63
CA ASP A 43 -5.03 -12.72 -10.97
C ASP A 43 -5.05 -13.29 -12.41
N SER A 44 -4.14 -12.85 -13.30
CA SER A 44 -4.03 -13.36 -14.68
C SER A 44 -3.39 -14.77 -14.81
N GLY A 45 -3.03 -15.40 -13.69
CA GLY A 45 -2.67 -16.84 -13.64
C GLY A 45 -1.20 -17.14 -13.38
N GLY A 46 -0.43 -16.20 -12.81
CA GLY A 46 1.03 -16.28 -12.75
C GLY A 46 1.66 -17.21 -11.69
N ASN A 47 1.03 -17.53 -10.54
CA ASN A 47 1.73 -18.29 -9.48
C ASN A 47 0.81 -18.80 -8.33
N GLN A 48 1.07 -20.00 -7.79
CA GLN A 48 0.51 -20.52 -6.53
C GLN A 48 0.87 -19.67 -5.29
N TYR A 49 2.00 -18.96 -5.30
CA TYR A 49 2.33 -17.94 -4.28
C TYR A 49 1.52 -16.64 -4.44
N GLY A 50 0.76 -16.52 -5.54
CA GLY A 50 -0.04 -15.34 -5.87
C GLY A 50 -1.11 -15.02 -4.85
N ALA A 51 -1.71 -16.01 -4.17
CA ALA A 51 -2.77 -15.76 -3.20
C ALA A 51 -2.27 -15.04 -1.93
N ALA A 52 -1.22 -15.54 -1.29
CA ALA A 52 -0.64 -14.90 -0.09
C ALA A 52 0.00 -13.55 -0.44
N TYR A 53 0.65 -13.45 -1.59
CA TYR A 53 1.19 -12.20 -2.10
C TYR A 53 0.07 -11.17 -2.39
N ARG A 54 -1.02 -11.60 -3.02
CA ARG A 54 -2.22 -10.79 -3.27
C ARG A 54 -2.86 -10.28 -1.99
N GLU A 55 -3.06 -11.13 -0.99
CA GLU A 55 -3.59 -10.71 0.31
C GLU A 55 -2.71 -9.64 0.95
N SER A 56 -1.37 -9.77 0.87
CA SER A 56 -0.46 -8.75 1.38
C SER A 56 -0.57 -7.41 0.64
N LEU A 57 -0.74 -7.43 -0.69
CA LEU A 57 -0.94 -6.22 -1.50
C LEU A 57 -2.28 -5.54 -1.18
N LEU A 58 -3.35 -6.32 -1.00
CA LEU A 58 -4.66 -5.80 -0.63
C LEU A 58 -4.64 -5.17 0.77
N ALA A 59 -3.95 -5.80 1.72
CA ALA A 59 -3.72 -5.25 3.05
C ALA A 59 -2.97 -3.91 2.97
N SER A 60 -1.90 -3.83 2.18
CA SER A 60 -1.16 -2.59 1.95
C SER A 60 -2.01 -1.49 1.29
N ILE A 61 -2.81 -1.83 0.27
CA ILE A 61 -3.74 -0.88 -0.38
C ILE A 61 -4.75 -0.32 0.64
N ARG A 62 -5.25 -1.16 1.56
CA ARG A 62 -6.18 -0.72 2.61
C ARG A 62 -5.53 0.33 3.51
N VAL A 63 -4.27 0.14 3.91
CA VAL A 63 -3.52 1.14 4.68
C VAL A 63 -3.40 2.45 3.93
N TYR A 64 -3.02 2.43 2.65
CA TYR A 64 -2.92 3.67 1.86
C TYR A 64 -4.24 4.40 1.72
N ARG A 65 -5.35 3.68 1.51
CA ARG A 65 -6.70 4.28 1.45
C ARG A 65 -7.10 4.88 2.79
N GLU A 66 -6.81 4.19 3.89
CA GLU A 66 -7.08 4.69 5.24
C GLU A 66 -6.27 5.94 5.55
N TYR A 67 -4.98 5.97 5.20
CA TYR A 67 -4.13 7.14 5.34
C TYR A 67 -4.70 8.35 4.59
N LEU A 68 -5.10 8.17 3.33
CA LEU A 68 -5.70 9.23 2.51
C LEU A 68 -7.05 9.71 3.06
N LEU A 69 -7.86 8.83 3.66
CA LEU A 69 -9.10 9.23 4.32
C LEU A 69 -8.84 10.10 5.56
N GLN A 70 -7.79 9.80 6.31
CA GLN A 70 -7.42 10.56 7.51
C GLN A 70 -6.81 11.93 7.18
N HIS A 71 -6.14 12.06 6.03
CA HIS A 71 -5.37 13.26 5.66
C HIS A 71 -5.98 14.08 4.51
N GLY A 72 -7.13 13.65 3.98
CA GLY A 72 -7.92 14.38 2.98
C GLY A 72 -7.39 14.27 1.54
N PRO A 73 -8.19 14.70 0.54
CA PRO A 73 -7.79 14.71 -0.87
C PRO A 73 -6.57 15.59 -1.18
#